data_AF-A0A6V8E9U8-F1
#
_entry.id   AF-A0A6V8E9U8-F1
#
_cell.length_a   1.000
_cell.length_b   1.000
_cell.length_c   1.000
_cell.angle_alpha   90.00
_cell.angle_beta   90.00
_cell.angle_gamma   90.00
#
_symmetry.space_group_name_H-M   'P 1'
#
loop_
_entity.id
_entity.type
_entity.pdbx_description
1 polymer ?
#
loop_
_entity_poly.entity_id
_entity_poly.type
_entity_poly.pdbx_seq_one_letter_code
_entity_poly.pdbx_strand_id
1 'polypeptide(L)'
;SWSERTMIWRGRSLVYAEKQRQTGVDLRKPSFAASVLAARRLRAGWEFMAEHQPASTKALAERCGSHFDTLEQRGITPYDVDARPERLSFPGYIKHFGQWIWAFSWMFGLVTWSAVAGNYVPYKGNGFVSRALKRRGIEPSAVGTMKVVSAVVMFPLWWVAASAFVTWSLLSAQSPVNELLLSHWLLLEITRLPALGVFVVFLLWWPISARLHLKLYANLVRSYQNLNRWKIWKDESKDWAELVEEQRRLSVELVNLGAGLVLPGDPEWKDPPSGHDDVASVRFRQSQNAV
;
A
#
# COMPACT_ATOMS: atom_id res chain seq x y z
N SER A 1 2.09 21.89 15.98
CA SER A 1 0.67 22.03 15.56
C SER A 1 0.24 20.90 14.60
N TRP A 2 -1.07 20.76 14.28
CA TRP A 2 -1.53 19.82 13.23
C TRP A 2 -0.97 20.17 11.84
N SER A 3 -0.80 21.46 11.55
CA SER A 3 -0.19 21.95 10.31
C SER A 3 1.25 21.45 10.15
N GLU A 4 2.08 21.58 11.20
CA GLU A 4 3.45 21.05 11.21
C GLU A 4 3.50 19.53 11.00
N ARG A 5 2.59 18.76 11.61
CA ARG A 5 2.56 17.30 11.41
C ARG A 5 2.25 16.92 9.96
N THR A 6 1.30 17.63 9.34
CA THR A 6 0.97 17.45 7.92
C THR A 6 2.15 17.83 7.04
N MET A 7 2.81 18.96 7.33
CA MET A 7 4.01 19.41 6.63
C MET A 7 5.14 18.38 6.73
N ILE A 8 5.45 17.86 7.93
CA ILE A 8 6.44 16.79 8.13
C ILE A 8 6.05 15.54 7.32
N TRP A 9 4.77 15.17 7.35
CA TRP A 9 4.29 14.00 6.62
C TRP A 9 4.40 14.15 5.10
N ARG A 10 4.24 15.36 4.57
CA ARG A 10 4.45 15.67 3.14
C ARG A 10 5.94 15.83 2.82
N GLY A 11 6.70 16.53 3.66
CA GLY A 11 8.15 16.74 3.51
C GLY A 11 8.95 15.44 3.47
N ARG A 12 8.49 14.38 4.15
CA ARG A 12 9.15 13.07 4.09
C ARG A 12 9.21 12.50 2.66
N SER A 13 8.23 12.81 1.81
CA SER A 13 8.23 12.32 0.42
C SER A 13 9.27 13.06 -0.41
N LEU A 14 9.48 14.35 -0.15
CA LEU A 14 10.52 15.16 -0.78
C LEU A 14 11.92 14.61 -0.43
N VAL A 15 12.18 14.42 0.86
CA VAL A 15 13.44 13.82 1.36
C VAL A 15 13.66 12.43 0.76
N TYR A 16 12.61 11.61 0.72
CA TYR A 16 12.70 10.28 0.14
C TYR A 16 13.03 10.31 -1.35
N ALA A 17 12.35 11.17 -2.12
CA ALA A 17 12.59 11.29 -3.55
C ALA A 17 14.01 11.76 -3.86
N GLU A 18 14.52 12.71 -3.08
CA GLU A 18 15.88 13.21 -3.24
C GLU A 18 16.94 12.17 -2.92
N LYS A 19 16.77 11.41 -1.83
CA LYS A 19 17.67 10.30 -1.52
C LYS A 19 17.71 9.26 -2.64
N GLN A 20 16.56 8.94 -3.24
CA GLN A 20 16.53 8.00 -4.36
C GLN A 20 17.24 8.54 -5.59
N ARG A 21 17.07 9.84 -5.90
CA ARG A 21 17.81 10.53 -6.97
C ARG A 21 19.33 10.45 -6.74
N GLN A 22 19.80 10.74 -5.52
CA GLN A 22 21.22 10.67 -5.16
C GLN A 22 21.80 9.27 -5.33
N THR A 23 21.01 8.22 -5.09
CA THR A 23 21.43 6.82 -5.29
C THR A 23 21.28 6.32 -6.73
N GLY A 24 20.66 7.08 -7.63
CA GLY A 24 20.36 6.65 -9.00
C GLY A 24 19.30 5.54 -9.10
N VAL A 25 18.52 5.31 -8.04
CA VAL A 25 17.49 4.25 -7.99
C VAL A 25 16.12 4.82 -8.37
N ASP A 26 15.34 4.04 -9.13
CA ASP A 26 13.97 4.39 -9.48
C ASP A 26 13.11 4.71 -8.25
N LEU A 27 12.33 5.79 -8.34
CA LEU A 27 11.37 6.18 -7.31
C LEU A 27 10.28 5.10 -7.15
N ARG A 28 10.29 4.42 -6.01
CA ARG A 28 9.26 3.43 -5.63
C ARG A 28 8.55 3.87 -4.36
N LYS A 29 7.31 3.41 -4.15
CA LYS A 29 6.61 3.70 -2.90
C LYS A 29 7.33 2.99 -1.74
N PRO A 30 7.77 3.71 -0.69
CA PRO A 30 8.43 3.10 0.46
C PRO A 30 7.46 2.21 1.25
N SER A 31 8.01 1.25 2.01
CA SER A 31 7.23 0.45 2.95
C SER A 31 6.63 1.35 4.06
N PHE A 32 5.62 0.83 4.78
CA PHE A 32 5.04 1.58 5.90
C PHE A 32 6.08 1.84 7.00
N ALA A 33 6.87 0.84 7.37
CA ALA A 33 7.94 1.01 8.36
C ALA A 33 8.97 2.06 7.92
N ALA A 34 9.41 2.03 6.66
CA ALA A 34 10.33 3.04 6.11
C ALA A 34 9.69 4.44 6.09
N SER A 35 8.39 4.53 5.78
CA SER A 35 7.63 5.78 5.81
C SER A 35 7.55 6.39 7.20
N VAL A 36 7.29 5.56 8.22
CA VAL A 36 7.23 5.99 9.63
C VAL A 36 8.60 6.43 10.11
N LEU A 37 9.66 5.66 9.83
CA LEU A 37 11.02 6.03 10.19
C LEU A 37 11.44 7.36 9.53
N ALA A 38 11.15 7.55 8.23
CA ALA A 38 11.45 8.80 7.53
C ALA A 38 10.72 10.00 8.15
N ALA A 39 9.46 9.83 8.55
CA ALA A 39 8.70 10.88 9.24
C ALA A 39 9.29 11.21 10.62
N ARG A 40 9.67 10.19 11.40
CA ARG A 40 10.37 10.37 12.69
C ARG A 40 11.68 11.14 12.51
N ARG A 41 12.50 10.73 11.54
CA ARG A 41 13.76 11.39 11.21
C ARG A 41 13.59 12.85 10.84
N LEU A 42 12.65 13.14 9.93
CA LEU A 42 12.39 14.50 9.51
C LEU A 42 11.89 15.33 10.69
N ARG A 43 10.99 14.80 11.51
CA ARG A 43 10.49 15.50 12.70
C ARG A 43 11.61 15.83 13.68
N ALA A 44 12.41 14.83 14.05
CA ALA A 44 13.48 15.00 15.02
C ALA A 44 14.52 16.02 14.56
N GLY A 45 14.96 15.91 13.30
CA GLY A 45 15.90 16.87 12.71
C GLY A 45 15.30 18.27 12.59
N TRP A 46 14.01 18.36 12.25
CA TRP A 46 13.30 19.63 12.15
C TRP A 46 13.20 20.35 13.49
N GLU A 47 12.72 19.67 14.53
CA GLU A 47 12.57 20.23 15.88
C GLU A 47 13.94 20.68 16.43
N PHE A 48 14.98 19.86 16.23
CA PHE A 48 16.34 20.21 16.64
C PHE A 48 16.86 21.47 15.91
N MET A 49 16.69 21.54 14.59
CA MET A 49 17.15 22.69 13.80
C MET A 49 16.31 23.94 14.04
N ALA A 50 15.04 23.81 14.44
CA ALA A 50 14.22 24.95 14.84
C ALA A 50 14.76 25.64 16.09
N GLU A 51 15.40 24.91 17.01
CA GLU A 51 16.05 25.47 18.20
C GLU A 51 17.41 26.11 17.86
N HIS A 52 18.20 25.47 17.00
CA HIS A 52 19.58 25.90 16.72
C HIS A 52 19.68 26.94 15.59
N GLN A 53 18.78 26.88 14.62
CA GLN A 53 18.71 27.77 13.45
C GLN A 53 17.25 28.15 13.15
N PRO A 54 16.60 28.94 14.04
CA PRO A 54 15.17 29.21 13.96
C PRO A 54 14.76 29.96 12.68
N ALA A 55 15.55 30.95 12.26
CA ALA A 55 15.21 31.79 11.11
C ALA A 55 15.22 31.00 9.79
N SER A 56 16.25 30.18 9.56
CA SER A 56 16.38 29.37 8.33
C SER A 56 15.36 28.24 8.30
N THR A 57 15.16 27.56 9.44
CA THR A 57 14.17 26.49 9.57
C THR A 57 12.74 27.01 9.35
N LYS A 58 12.39 28.17 9.91
CA LYS A 58 11.08 28.79 9.70
C LYS A 58 10.86 29.19 8.23
N ALA A 59 11.86 29.80 7.59
CA ALA A 59 11.77 30.19 6.18
C ALA A 59 11.59 28.97 5.25
N LEU A 60 12.30 27.87 5.52
CA LEU A 60 12.11 26.61 4.80
C LEU A 60 10.69 26.05 5.01
N ALA A 61 10.15 26.15 6.23
CA ALA A 61 8.81 25.67 6.57
C ALA A 61 7.73 26.40 5.77
N GLU A 62 7.84 27.72 5.71
CA GLU A 62 6.91 28.59 4.99
C GLU A 62 6.95 28.29 3.49
N ARG A 63 8.14 28.11 2.92
CA ARG A 63 8.30 27.70 1.51
C ARG A 63 7.74 26.31 1.22
N CYS A 64 8.02 25.33 2.07
CA CYS A 64 7.42 24.00 1.95
C CYS A 64 5.89 24.06 2.06
N GLY A 65 5.36 24.83 3.00
CA GLY A 65 3.92 25.05 3.17
C GLY A 65 3.28 25.63 1.91
N SER A 66 3.83 26.74 1.41
CA SER A 66 3.35 27.40 0.20
C SER A 66 3.42 26.49 -1.04
N HIS A 67 4.49 25.72 -1.19
CA HIS A 67 4.58 24.71 -2.27
C HIS A 67 3.51 23.64 -2.14
N PHE A 68 3.29 23.10 -0.93
CA PHE A 68 2.24 22.09 -0.71
C PHE A 68 0.83 22.63 -0.93
N ASP A 69 0.56 23.88 -0.56
CA ASP A 69 -0.72 24.54 -0.82
C ASP A 69 -0.93 24.71 -2.33
N THR A 70 0.12 25.08 -3.07
CA THR A 70 0.09 25.16 -4.54
C THR A 70 -0.24 23.82 -5.18
N LEU A 71 0.41 22.74 -4.72
CA LEU A 71 0.13 21.39 -5.20
C LEU A 71 -1.33 20.96 -4.89
N GLU A 72 -1.82 21.28 -3.69
CA GLU A 72 -3.18 20.95 -3.26
C GLU A 72 -4.24 21.69 -4.09
N GLN A 73 -4.05 22.99 -4.35
CA GLN A 73 -4.92 23.78 -5.23
C GLN A 73 -4.98 23.22 -6.66
N ARG A 74 -3.86 22.67 -7.16
CA ARG A 74 -3.77 22.06 -8.49
C ARG A 74 -4.21 20.59 -8.51
N GLY A 75 -4.57 20.01 -7.36
CA GLY A 75 -4.98 18.61 -7.23
C GLY A 75 -3.84 17.61 -7.49
N ILE A 76 -2.60 17.99 -7.19
CA ILE A 76 -1.37 17.22 -7.45
C ILE A 76 -0.74 16.82 -6.12
N THR A 77 -0.09 15.66 -6.04
CA THR A 77 0.72 15.27 -4.88
C THR A 77 2.21 15.47 -5.17
N PRO A 78 3.08 15.62 -4.14
CA PRO A 78 4.52 15.71 -4.35
C PRO A 78 5.08 14.53 -5.15
N TYR A 79 4.53 13.32 -4.94
CA TYR A 79 4.92 12.14 -5.70
C TYR A 79 4.64 12.31 -7.20
N ASP A 80 3.56 12.98 -7.59
CA ASP A 80 3.21 13.14 -9.00
C ASP A 80 4.19 14.06 -9.73
N VAL A 81 4.78 15.02 -9.02
CA VAL A 81 5.86 15.87 -9.54
C VAL A 81 7.14 15.06 -9.70
N ASP A 82 7.56 14.32 -8.67
CA ASP A 82 8.81 13.54 -8.71
C ASP A 82 8.76 12.34 -9.66
N ALA A 83 7.58 11.75 -9.85
CA ALA A 83 7.39 10.58 -10.71
C ALA A 83 7.06 10.94 -12.17
N ARG A 84 6.99 12.23 -12.52
CA ARG A 84 6.70 12.66 -13.89
C ARG A 84 7.84 12.18 -14.82
N PRO A 85 7.52 11.44 -15.89
CA PRO A 85 8.54 11.05 -16.87
C PRO A 85 9.01 12.26 -17.68
N GLU A 86 10.25 12.23 -18.16
CA GLU A 86 10.78 13.30 -19.03
C GLU A 86 9.95 13.48 -20.30
N ARG A 87 9.40 12.38 -20.83
CA ARG A 87 8.52 12.37 -22.00
C ARG A 87 7.32 11.47 -21.76
N LEU A 88 6.13 12.01 -21.98
CA LEU A 88 4.89 11.23 -21.99
C LEU A 88 4.81 10.44 -23.29
N SER A 89 5.06 9.12 -23.21
CA SER A 89 5.02 8.24 -24.37
C SER A 89 3.69 7.48 -24.49
N PHE A 90 3.12 7.41 -25.68
CA PHE A 90 1.92 6.61 -25.94
C PHE A 90 2.06 5.13 -25.53
N PRO A 91 3.22 4.46 -25.73
CA PRO A 91 3.44 3.12 -25.19
C PRO A 91 3.32 3.03 -23.66
N GLY A 92 3.76 4.05 -22.92
CA GLY A 92 3.63 4.11 -21.46
C GLY A 92 2.17 4.13 -21.01
N TYR A 93 1.32 4.90 -21.71
CA TYR A 93 -0.11 4.90 -21.47
C TYR A 93 -0.74 3.53 -21.76
N ILE A 94 -0.47 2.93 -22.92
CA ILE A 94 -0.99 1.60 -23.30
C ILE A 94 -0.62 0.55 -22.26
N LYS A 95 0.62 0.56 -21.75
CA LYS A 95 1.07 -0.37 -20.72
C LYS A 95 0.17 -0.31 -19.48
N HIS A 96 -0.09 0.88 -18.95
CA HIS A 96 -0.94 1.06 -17.76
C HIS A 96 -2.40 0.73 -18.05
N PHE A 97 -2.89 1.08 -19.24
CA PHE A 97 -4.25 0.77 -19.68
C PHE A 97 -4.48 -0.73 -19.83
N GLY A 98 -3.55 -1.45 -20.47
CA GLY A 98 -3.58 -2.90 -20.61
C GLY A 98 -3.52 -3.60 -19.25
N GLN A 99 -2.68 -3.13 -18.32
CA GLN A 99 -2.66 -3.64 -16.94
C GLN A 99 -3.98 -3.40 -16.21
N TRP A 100 -4.61 -2.25 -16.42
CA TRP A 100 -5.91 -1.92 -15.84
C TRP A 100 -7.01 -2.82 -16.39
N ILE A 101 -7.13 -2.96 -17.71
CA ILE A 101 -8.09 -3.87 -18.36
C ILE A 101 -7.87 -5.30 -17.89
N TRP A 102 -6.62 -5.77 -17.89
CA TRP A 102 -6.30 -7.12 -17.43
C TRP A 102 -6.78 -7.36 -16.00
N ALA A 103 -6.41 -6.48 -15.07
CA ALA A 103 -6.85 -6.60 -13.67
C ALA A 103 -8.38 -6.52 -13.55
N PHE A 104 -9.02 -5.65 -14.32
CA PHE A 104 -10.47 -5.46 -14.35
C PHE A 104 -11.19 -6.73 -14.84
N SER A 105 -10.78 -7.30 -15.97
CA SER A 105 -11.37 -8.52 -16.53
C SER A 105 -11.32 -9.69 -15.55
N TRP A 106 -10.17 -9.92 -14.91
CA TRP A 106 -10.04 -10.98 -13.90
C TRP A 106 -10.81 -10.69 -12.62
N MET A 107 -11.06 -9.41 -12.31
CA MET A 107 -11.89 -9.02 -11.19
C MET A 107 -13.37 -9.34 -11.38
N PHE A 108 -13.87 -9.52 -12.60
CA PHE A 108 -15.24 -10.00 -12.86
C PHE A 108 -15.30 -11.49 -13.23
N GLY A 109 -14.14 -12.15 -13.29
CA GLY A 109 -14.03 -13.55 -13.69
C GLY A 109 -13.99 -14.55 -12.51
N LEU A 110 -13.46 -15.72 -12.83
CA LEU A 110 -13.38 -16.88 -11.92
C LEU A 110 -12.73 -16.54 -10.57
N VAL A 111 -11.67 -15.71 -10.56
CA VAL A 111 -10.90 -15.41 -9.35
C VAL A 111 -11.75 -14.71 -8.30
N THR A 112 -12.54 -13.69 -8.67
CA THR A 112 -13.38 -12.95 -7.72
C THR A 112 -14.56 -13.77 -7.25
N TRP A 113 -15.27 -14.46 -8.16
CA TRP A 113 -16.39 -15.31 -7.76
C TRP A 113 -15.95 -16.47 -6.86
N SER A 114 -14.79 -17.07 -7.14
CA SER A 114 -14.19 -18.08 -6.26
C SER A 114 -13.79 -17.50 -4.91
N ALA A 115 -13.20 -16.30 -4.89
CA ALA A 115 -12.84 -15.63 -3.65
C ALA A 115 -14.07 -15.33 -2.79
N VAL A 116 -15.15 -14.84 -3.40
CA VAL A 116 -16.42 -14.58 -2.71
C VAL A 116 -17.04 -15.88 -2.20
N ALA A 117 -17.25 -16.88 -3.06
CA ALA A 117 -17.86 -18.14 -2.67
C ALA A 117 -17.06 -18.88 -1.58
N GLY A 118 -15.73 -18.93 -1.73
CA GLY A 118 -14.85 -19.62 -0.81
C GLY A 118 -14.58 -18.89 0.52
N ASN A 119 -14.94 -17.61 0.66
CA ASN A 119 -14.52 -16.83 1.85
C ASN A 119 -15.60 -15.93 2.45
N TYR A 120 -16.70 -15.66 1.75
CA TYR A 120 -17.75 -14.77 2.23
C TYR A 120 -18.45 -15.31 3.48
N VAL A 121 -18.81 -16.60 3.48
CA VAL A 121 -19.46 -17.26 4.61
C VAL A 121 -18.60 -17.23 5.88
N PRO A 122 -17.35 -17.71 5.87
CA PRO A 122 -16.51 -17.65 7.07
C PRO A 122 -16.18 -16.21 7.49
N TYR A 123 -16.06 -15.27 6.54
CA TYR A 123 -15.88 -13.85 6.87
C TYR A 123 -17.08 -13.27 7.64
N LYS A 124 -18.31 -13.50 7.17
CA LYS A 124 -19.54 -13.05 7.85
C LYS A 124 -19.73 -13.74 9.19
N GLY A 125 -19.48 -15.05 9.24
CA GLY A 125 -19.51 -15.82 10.49
C GLY A 125 -18.54 -15.28 11.54
N ASN A 126 -17.31 -14.97 11.15
CA ASN A 126 -16.33 -14.36 12.05
C ASN A 126 -16.78 -12.97 12.57
N GLY A 127 -17.39 -12.17 11.68
CA GLY A 127 -17.99 -10.88 12.07
C GLY A 127 -19.14 -11.03 13.07
N PHE A 128 -19.97 -12.07 12.93
CA PHE A 128 -21.03 -12.38 13.88
C PHE A 128 -20.48 -12.78 15.25
N VAL A 129 -19.46 -13.65 15.30
CA VAL A 129 -18.78 -14.03 16.55
C VAL A 129 -18.22 -12.79 17.25
N SER A 130 -17.50 -11.93 16.54
CA SER A 130 -16.95 -10.69 17.12
C SER A 130 -18.05 -9.78 17.67
N ARG A 131 -19.17 -9.63 16.96
CA ARG A 131 -20.31 -8.83 17.43
C ARG A 131 -20.97 -9.44 18.67
N ALA A 132 -21.13 -10.75 18.71
CA ALA A 132 -21.68 -11.45 19.87
C ALA A 132 -20.79 -11.29 21.11
N LEU A 133 -19.47 -11.41 20.96
CA LEU A 133 -18.51 -11.21 22.07
C LEU A 133 -18.52 -9.78 22.59
N LYS A 134 -18.57 -8.77 21.71
CA LYS A 134 -18.69 -7.37 22.11
C LYS A 134 -19.99 -7.10 22.89
N ARG A 135 -21.12 -7.66 22.45
CA ARG A 135 -22.40 -7.54 23.16
C ARG A 135 -22.38 -8.17 24.55
N ARG A 136 -21.50 -9.16 24.78
CA ARG A 136 -21.30 -9.82 26.08
C ARG A 136 -20.31 -9.07 27.00
N GLY A 137 -19.83 -7.89 26.61
CA GLY A 137 -18.93 -7.07 27.43
C GLY A 137 -17.49 -7.59 27.52
N ILE A 138 -17.06 -8.46 26.60
CA ILE A 138 -15.69 -8.99 26.57
C ILE A 138 -14.69 -7.88 26.17
N GLU A 139 -13.54 -7.85 26.82
CA GLU A 139 -12.48 -6.87 26.54
C GLU A 139 -12.04 -6.84 25.07
N PRO A 140 -11.71 -5.65 24.51
CA PRO A 140 -11.33 -5.52 23.10
C PRO A 140 -10.13 -6.40 22.68
N SER A 141 -9.15 -6.59 23.56
CA SER A 141 -7.97 -7.44 23.36
C SER A 141 -8.37 -8.92 23.17
N ALA A 142 -9.25 -9.42 24.04
CA ALA A 142 -9.79 -10.77 23.99
C ALA A 142 -10.69 -10.98 22.76
N VAL A 143 -11.51 -9.98 22.39
CA VAL A 143 -12.30 -10.01 21.14
C VAL A 143 -11.39 -10.12 19.92
N GLY A 144 -10.25 -9.41 19.91
CA GLY A 144 -9.25 -9.49 18.85
C GLY A 144 -8.68 -10.91 18.70
N THR A 145 -8.27 -11.51 19.81
CA THR A 145 -7.73 -12.88 19.85
C THR A 145 -8.76 -13.90 19.38
N MET A 146 -9.98 -13.83 19.92
CA MET A 146 -11.06 -14.76 19.55
C MET A 146 -11.42 -14.68 18.08
N LYS A 147 -11.40 -13.47 17.48
CA LYS A 147 -11.65 -13.27 16.04
C LYS A 147 -10.61 -13.99 15.16
N VAL A 148 -9.36 -14.07 15.61
CA VAL A 148 -8.30 -14.81 14.91
C VAL A 148 -8.55 -16.31 15.04
N VAL A 149 -8.81 -16.79 16.26
CA VAL A 149 -9.11 -18.21 16.51
C VAL A 149 -10.31 -18.69 15.69
N SER A 150 -11.41 -17.94 15.69
CA SER A 150 -12.58 -18.29 14.87
C SER A 150 -12.29 -18.26 13.38
N ALA A 151 -11.43 -17.35 12.89
CA ALA A 151 -11.01 -17.38 11.48
C ALA A 151 -10.20 -18.65 11.14
N VAL A 152 -9.25 -19.02 12.00
CA VAL A 152 -8.40 -20.21 11.80
C VAL A 152 -9.22 -21.50 11.72
N VAL A 153 -10.38 -21.56 12.40
CA VAL A 153 -11.27 -22.73 12.38
C VAL A 153 -12.30 -22.64 11.24
N MET A 154 -13.01 -21.52 11.12
CA MET A 154 -14.14 -21.41 10.20
C MET A 154 -13.74 -21.46 8.72
N PHE A 155 -12.58 -20.89 8.37
CA PHE A 155 -12.14 -20.87 6.97
C PHE A 155 -11.81 -22.27 6.44
N PRO A 156 -10.94 -23.09 7.09
CA PRO A 156 -10.67 -24.46 6.63
C PRO A 156 -11.92 -25.35 6.60
N LEU A 157 -12.78 -25.26 7.62
CA LEU A 157 -14.03 -26.03 7.64
C LEU A 157 -14.92 -25.67 6.44
N TRP A 158 -15.05 -24.37 6.15
CA TRP A 158 -15.80 -23.92 4.99
C TRP A 158 -15.16 -24.38 3.67
N TRP A 159 -13.83 -24.34 3.56
CA TRP A 159 -13.14 -24.82 2.35
C TRP A 159 -13.36 -26.30 2.11
N VAL A 160 -13.34 -27.14 3.16
CA VAL A 160 -13.68 -28.57 3.06
C VAL A 160 -15.13 -28.74 2.57
N ALA A 161 -16.08 -28.04 3.18
CA ALA A 161 -17.49 -28.12 2.81
C ALA A 161 -17.73 -27.64 1.36
N ALA A 162 -17.15 -26.50 0.98
CA ALA A 162 -17.27 -25.93 -0.36
C ALA A 162 -16.63 -26.83 -1.41
N SER A 163 -15.45 -27.40 -1.13
CA SER A 163 -14.79 -28.35 -2.03
C SER A 163 -15.58 -29.64 -2.19
N ALA A 164 -16.13 -30.19 -1.11
CA ALA A 164 -16.98 -31.37 -1.17
C ALA A 164 -18.24 -31.09 -2.01
N PHE A 165 -18.89 -29.95 -1.78
CA PHE A 165 -20.06 -29.53 -2.53
C PHE A 165 -19.77 -29.35 -4.02
N VAL A 166 -18.67 -28.67 -4.39
CA VAL A 166 -18.29 -28.49 -5.79
C VAL A 166 -17.92 -29.83 -6.44
N THR A 167 -17.18 -30.69 -5.74
CA THR A 167 -16.82 -32.02 -6.25
C THR A 167 -18.06 -32.86 -6.53
N TRP A 168 -19.00 -32.89 -5.58
CA TRP A 168 -20.29 -33.53 -5.77
C TRP A 168 -21.07 -32.90 -6.93
N SER A 169 -21.12 -31.57 -6.99
CA SER A 169 -21.88 -30.84 -8.02
C SER A 169 -21.34 -31.09 -9.43
N LEU A 170 -20.03 -31.24 -9.60
CA LEU A 170 -19.39 -31.47 -10.90
C LEU A 170 -19.45 -32.95 -11.33
N LEU A 171 -19.37 -33.90 -10.41
CA LEU A 171 -19.13 -35.32 -10.74
C LEU A 171 -20.31 -36.25 -10.45
N SER A 172 -21.23 -35.86 -9.58
CA SER A 172 -22.39 -36.70 -9.23
C SER A 172 -23.43 -36.66 -10.34
N ALA A 173 -23.89 -37.83 -10.78
CA ALA A 173 -25.00 -37.95 -11.73
C ALA A 173 -26.33 -37.37 -11.20
N GLN A 174 -26.45 -37.15 -9.89
CA GLN A 174 -27.63 -36.53 -9.27
C GLN A 174 -27.56 -35.00 -9.23
N SER A 175 -26.46 -34.40 -9.69
CA SER A 175 -26.29 -32.95 -9.70
C SER A 175 -26.85 -32.34 -11.00
N PRO A 176 -27.73 -31.32 -10.92
CA PRO A 176 -28.16 -30.57 -12.09
C PRO A 176 -27.00 -29.92 -12.87
N VAL A 177 -25.91 -29.59 -12.17
CA VAL A 177 -24.70 -29.04 -12.81
C VAL A 177 -24.02 -30.11 -13.65
N ASN A 178 -23.95 -31.36 -13.18
CA ASN A 178 -23.37 -32.46 -13.95
C ASN A 178 -24.16 -32.70 -15.24
N GLU A 179 -25.50 -32.70 -15.19
CA GLU A 179 -26.35 -32.82 -16.38
C GLU A 179 -26.05 -31.72 -17.42
N LEU A 180 -25.86 -30.48 -16.98
CA LEU A 180 -25.47 -29.37 -17.85
C LEU A 180 -24.06 -29.57 -18.44
N LEU A 181 -23.10 -30.10 -17.68
CA LEU A 181 -21.75 -30.37 -18.18
C LEU A 181 -21.76 -31.48 -19.24
N LEU A 182 -22.59 -32.52 -19.06
CA LEU A 182 -22.73 -33.62 -20.02
C LEU A 182 -23.31 -33.14 -21.36
N SER A 183 -24.08 -32.04 -21.38
CA SER A 183 -24.67 -31.48 -22.61
C SER A 183 -23.65 -30.85 -23.58
N HIS A 184 -22.43 -30.57 -23.11
CA HIS A 184 -21.41 -29.89 -23.91
C HIS A 184 -20.12 -30.71 -23.99
N TRP A 185 -19.67 -31.01 -25.21
CA TRP A 185 -18.54 -31.89 -25.49
C TRP A 185 -17.25 -31.53 -24.74
N LEU A 186 -16.93 -30.24 -24.60
CA LEU A 186 -15.73 -29.77 -23.88
C LEU A 186 -15.86 -29.92 -22.35
N LEU A 187 -17.08 -29.79 -21.82
CA LEU A 187 -17.35 -29.82 -20.38
C LEU A 187 -17.51 -31.26 -19.86
N LEU A 188 -17.88 -32.19 -20.75
CA LEU A 188 -17.93 -33.63 -20.47
C LEU A 188 -16.64 -34.15 -19.84
N GLU A 189 -15.47 -33.72 -20.31
CA GLU A 189 -14.19 -34.21 -19.78
C GLU A 189 -13.98 -33.84 -18.30
N ILE A 190 -14.59 -32.77 -17.81
CA ILE A 190 -14.53 -32.37 -16.39
C ILE A 190 -15.21 -33.43 -15.51
N THR A 191 -16.27 -34.08 -16.01
CA THR A 191 -17.02 -35.11 -15.29
C THR A 191 -16.25 -36.41 -15.09
N ARG A 192 -15.17 -36.62 -15.87
CA ARG A 192 -14.32 -37.81 -15.80
C ARG A 192 -13.15 -37.67 -14.84
N LEU A 193 -12.98 -36.49 -14.23
CA LEU A 193 -11.88 -36.24 -13.32
C LEU A 193 -12.04 -37.06 -12.01
N PRO A 194 -10.93 -37.54 -11.41
CA PRO A 194 -11.00 -38.25 -10.15
C PRO A 194 -11.52 -37.32 -9.04
N ALA A 195 -12.53 -37.77 -8.30
CA ALA A 195 -13.18 -36.97 -7.26
C ALA A 195 -12.21 -36.43 -6.22
N LEU A 196 -11.25 -37.23 -5.78
CA LEU A 196 -10.21 -36.78 -4.84
C LEU A 196 -9.36 -35.66 -5.45
N GLY A 197 -9.03 -35.74 -6.74
CA GLY A 197 -8.27 -34.71 -7.44
C GLY A 197 -9.04 -33.39 -7.51
N VAL A 198 -10.31 -33.43 -7.91
CA VAL A 198 -11.19 -32.25 -7.95
C VAL A 198 -11.31 -31.61 -6.56
N PHE A 199 -11.54 -32.43 -5.53
CA PHE A 199 -11.64 -31.96 -4.15
C PHE A 199 -10.37 -31.23 -3.69
N VAL A 200 -9.19 -31.83 -3.90
CA VAL A 200 -7.90 -31.24 -3.50
C VAL A 200 -7.62 -29.95 -4.26
N VAL A 201 -7.90 -29.92 -5.57
CA VAL A 201 -7.75 -28.70 -6.38
C VAL A 201 -8.59 -27.56 -5.81
N PHE A 202 -9.87 -27.80 -5.53
CA PHE A 202 -10.73 -26.74 -4.97
C PHE A 202 -10.32 -26.37 -3.55
N LEU A 203 -9.91 -27.34 -2.72
CA LEU A 203 -9.48 -27.08 -1.33
C LEU A 203 -8.31 -26.09 -1.30
N LEU A 204 -7.36 -26.24 -2.22
CA LEU A 204 -6.23 -25.31 -2.37
C LEU A 204 -6.62 -24.02 -3.11
N TRP A 205 -7.57 -24.10 -4.05
CA TRP A 205 -8.00 -22.95 -4.85
C TRP A 205 -8.69 -21.86 -4.02
N TRP A 206 -9.49 -22.21 -3.01
CA TRP A 206 -10.21 -21.20 -2.19
C TRP A 206 -9.29 -20.15 -1.54
N PRO A 207 -8.22 -20.52 -0.80
CA PRO A 207 -7.29 -19.52 -0.27
C PRO A 207 -6.46 -18.83 -1.35
N ILE A 208 -6.09 -19.54 -2.42
CA ILE A 208 -5.31 -18.96 -3.53
C ILE A 208 -6.12 -17.87 -4.23
N SER A 209 -7.39 -18.14 -4.54
CA SER A 209 -8.28 -17.19 -5.21
C SER A 209 -8.48 -15.91 -4.39
N ALA A 210 -8.62 -16.01 -3.06
CA ALA A 210 -8.67 -14.84 -2.17
C ALA A 210 -7.40 -13.98 -2.27
N ARG A 211 -6.22 -14.62 -2.23
CA ARG A 211 -4.93 -13.93 -2.36
C ARG A 211 -4.78 -13.28 -3.74
N LEU A 212 -5.19 -13.98 -4.80
CA LEU A 212 -5.17 -13.45 -6.16
C LEU A 212 -6.13 -12.27 -6.31
N HIS A 213 -7.35 -12.34 -5.76
CA HIS A 213 -8.32 -11.25 -5.77
C HIS A 213 -7.75 -9.97 -5.12
N LEU A 214 -7.11 -10.09 -3.94
CA LEU A 214 -6.46 -8.94 -3.30
C LEU A 214 -5.32 -8.34 -4.14
N LYS A 215 -4.52 -9.20 -4.80
CA LYS A 215 -3.46 -8.74 -5.72
C LYS A 215 -4.04 -8.05 -6.95
N LEU A 216 -5.10 -8.60 -7.54
CA LEU A 216 -5.79 -8.02 -8.69
C LEU A 216 -6.41 -6.67 -8.33
N TYR A 217 -7.08 -6.57 -7.19
CA TYR A 217 -7.63 -5.31 -6.69
C TYR A 217 -6.53 -4.27 -6.46
N ALA A 218 -5.43 -4.64 -5.81
CA ALA A 218 -4.29 -3.74 -5.62
C ALA A 218 -3.70 -3.27 -6.96
N ASN A 219 -3.59 -4.17 -7.95
CA ASN A 219 -3.10 -3.84 -9.28
C ASN A 219 -4.09 -2.94 -10.04
N LEU A 220 -5.40 -3.21 -9.94
CA LEU A 220 -6.44 -2.39 -10.55
C LEU A 220 -6.37 -0.95 -10.02
N VAL A 221 -6.32 -0.79 -8.70
CA VAL A 221 -6.21 0.53 -8.04
C VAL A 221 -4.92 1.24 -8.45
N ARG A 222 -3.77 0.56 -8.46
CA ARG A 222 -2.49 1.17 -8.87
C ARG A 222 -2.50 1.58 -10.33
N SER A 223 -2.99 0.73 -11.23
CA SER A 223 -3.07 1.05 -12.67
C SER A 223 -4.06 2.17 -12.93
N TYR A 224 -5.19 2.21 -12.22
CA TYR A 224 -6.13 3.34 -12.27
C TYR A 224 -5.48 4.64 -11.80
N GLN A 225 -4.73 4.61 -10.69
CA GLN A 225 -3.95 5.76 -10.23
C GLN A 225 -2.91 6.21 -11.26
N ASN A 226 -2.18 5.27 -11.89
CA ASN A 226 -1.25 5.59 -12.98
C ASN A 226 -1.94 6.26 -14.16
N LEU A 227 -3.12 5.78 -14.56
CA LEU A 227 -3.90 6.38 -15.66
C LEU A 227 -4.38 7.78 -15.30
N ASN A 228 -4.85 7.99 -14.07
CA ASN A 228 -5.24 9.32 -13.59
C ASN A 228 -4.03 10.27 -13.54
N ARG A 229 -2.88 9.80 -13.08
CA ARG A 229 -1.62 10.58 -13.11
C ARG A 229 -1.22 10.95 -14.53
N TRP A 230 -1.37 10.02 -15.48
CA TRP A 230 -1.12 10.32 -16.87
C TRP A 230 -2.02 11.44 -17.41
N LYS A 231 -3.29 11.47 -17.01
CA LYS A 231 -4.19 12.60 -17.35
C LYS A 231 -3.72 13.90 -16.72
N ILE A 232 -3.26 13.85 -15.47
CA ILE A 232 -2.71 15.03 -14.77
C ILE A 232 -1.46 15.54 -15.48
N TRP A 233 -0.50 14.67 -15.84
CA TRP A 233 0.75 15.07 -16.49
C TRP A 233 0.59 15.66 -17.88
N LYS A 234 -0.48 15.28 -18.60
CA LYS A 234 -0.82 15.86 -19.91
C LYS A 234 -1.32 17.29 -19.84
N ASP A 235 -1.69 17.75 -18.65
CA ASP A 235 -2.19 19.10 -18.46
C ASP A 235 -1.01 20.08 -18.37
N GLU A 236 -0.69 20.71 -19.51
CA GLU A 236 0.39 21.69 -19.63
C GLU A 236 0.10 23.01 -18.91
N SER A 237 -1.15 23.25 -18.45
CA SER A 237 -1.48 24.46 -17.67
C SER A 237 -0.82 24.49 -16.28
N LYS A 238 -0.26 23.36 -15.83
CA LYS A 238 0.25 23.17 -14.46
C LYS A 238 1.70 23.64 -14.24
N ASP A 239 2.33 24.29 -15.22
CA ASP A 239 3.75 24.72 -15.20
C ASP A 239 4.67 23.70 -14.52
N TRP A 240 4.81 22.54 -15.18
CA TRP A 240 5.56 21.42 -14.62
C TRP A 240 7.04 21.73 -14.40
N ALA A 241 7.63 22.63 -15.19
CA ALA A 241 9.04 22.98 -15.07
C ALA A 241 9.29 23.70 -13.74
N GLU A 242 8.49 24.72 -13.43
CA GLU A 242 8.56 25.45 -12.16
C GLU A 242 8.31 24.53 -10.96
N LEU A 243 7.27 23.69 -11.02
CA LEU A 243 6.94 22.77 -9.92
C LEU A 243 8.06 21.77 -9.63
N VAL A 244 8.68 21.21 -10.68
CA VAL A 244 9.77 20.26 -10.54
C VAL A 244 11.00 20.95 -9.95
N GLU A 245 11.32 22.15 -10.42
CA GLU A 245 12.49 22.89 -9.95
C GLU A 245 12.34 23.29 -8.48
N GLU A 246 11.18 23.86 -8.10
CA GLU A 246 10.93 24.22 -6.71
C GLU A 246 10.97 23.00 -5.79
N GLN A 247 10.35 21.91 -6.23
CA GLN A 247 10.32 20.70 -5.44
C GLN A 247 11.71 20.09 -5.25
N ARG A 248 12.56 20.09 -6.29
CA ARG A 248 13.95 19.63 -6.19
C ARG A 248 14.74 20.49 -5.23
N ARG A 249 14.64 21.81 -5.35
CA ARG A 249 15.29 22.77 -4.46
C ARG A 249 14.91 22.53 -3.00
N LEU A 250 13.61 22.44 -2.69
CA LEU A 250 13.12 22.14 -1.35
C LEU A 250 13.59 20.77 -0.85
N SER A 251 13.62 19.76 -1.72
CA SER A 251 14.05 18.42 -1.34
C SER A 251 15.54 18.39 -0.96
N VAL A 252 16.39 19.08 -1.71
CA VAL A 252 17.83 19.23 -1.41
C VAL A 252 18.03 19.96 -0.09
N GLU A 253 17.32 21.08 0.11
CA GLU A 253 17.40 21.85 1.36
C GLU A 253 16.96 21.01 2.57
N LEU A 254 15.86 20.24 2.46
CA LEU A 254 15.40 19.35 3.52
C LEU A 254 16.37 18.20 3.82
N VAL A 255 17.03 17.64 2.80
CA VAL A 255 18.08 16.62 3.00
C VAL A 255 19.28 17.24 3.70
N ASN A 256 19.73 18.42 3.26
CA ASN A 256 20.88 19.12 3.83
C ASN A 256 20.64 19.55 5.27
N LEU A 257 19.42 19.94 5.62
CA LEU A 257 19.01 20.26 7.00
C LEU A 257 19.31 19.09 7.96
N GLY A 258 19.13 17.84 7.50
CA GLY A 258 19.39 16.64 8.29
C GLY A 258 20.75 15.98 8.08
N ALA A 259 21.54 16.41 7.09
CA ALA A 259 22.77 15.71 6.68
C ALA A 259 23.86 15.75 7.76
N GLY A 260 23.94 16.85 8.50
CA GLY A 260 24.89 17.04 9.60
C GLY A 260 24.43 16.50 10.95
N LEU A 261 23.30 15.80 11.03
CA LEU A 261 22.70 15.33 12.28
C LEU A 261 22.78 13.81 12.41
N VAL A 262 22.82 13.34 13.65
CA VAL A 262 22.53 11.94 14.00
C VAL A 262 21.02 11.82 14.21
N LEU A 263 20.35 11.05 13.36
CA LEU A 263 18.89 10.95 13.30
C LEU A 263 18.41 9.51 13.53
N PRO A 264 17.12 9.30 13.88
CA PRO A 264 16.54 7.97 14.10
C PRO A 264 16.90 6.94 13.00
N GLY A 265 17.53 5.84 13.39
CA GLY A 265 17.96 4.78 12.48
C GLY A 265 19.33 4.97 11.83
N ASP A 266 20.08 6.02 12.18
CA ASP A 266 21.52 6.06 11.91
C ASP A 266 22.27 5.07 12.84
N PRO A 267 23.42 4.51 12.43
CA PRO A 267 24.19 3.58 13.27
C PRO A 267 24.61 4.17 14.63
N GLU A 268 24.82 5.48 14.67
CA GLU A 268 25.25 6.24 15.85
C GLU A 268 24.07 6.71 16.72
N TRP A 269 22.84 6.40 16.31
CA TRP A 269 21.61 6.79 16.99
C TRP A 269 21.45 6.06 18.32
N LYS A 270 21.04 6.79 19.35
CA LYS A 270 20.62 6.24 20.63
C LYS A 270 19.20 6.70 20.87
N ASP A 271 18.30 5.77 21.18
CA ASP A 271 16.90 6.12 21.42
C ASP A 271 16.77 6.99 22.68
N PRO A 272 15.82 7.95 22.69
CA PRO A 272 15.57 8.79 23.84
C PRO A 272 15.07 7.98 25.03
N PRO A 273 15.28 8.47 26.28
CA PRO A 273 14.68 7.88 27.46
C PRO A 273 13.15 7.80 27.32
N SER A 274 12.53 6.81 27.98
CA SER A 274 11.09 6.65 27.96
C SER A 274 10.37 7.93 28.40
N GLY A 275 9.41 8.39 27.60
CA GLY A 275 8.66 9.63 27.86
C GLY A 275 9.23 10.89 27.19
N HIS A 276 10.37 10.80 26.50
CA HIS A 276 10.95 11.90 25.74
C HIS A 276 10.78 11.71 24.23
N ASP A 277 10.65 12.84 23.50
CA ASP A 277 10.57 12.85 22.04
C ASP A 277 11.95 12.61 21.39
N ASP A 278 11.95 12.16 20.13
CA ASP A 278 13.17 11.85 19.37
C ASP A 278 14.16 13.04 19.35
N VAL A 279 13.68 14.29 19.34
CA VAL A 279 14.53 15.50 19.35
C VAL A 279 15.57 15.51 20.48
N ALA A 280 15.23 14.94 21.65
CA ALA A 280 16.11 14.92 22.82
C ALA A 280 17.40 14.11 22.61
N SER A 281 17.44 13.24 21.59
CA SER A 281 18.62 12.42 21.24
C SER A 281 19.32 12.86 19.96
N VAL A 282 18.78 13.89 19.28
CA VAL A 282 19.42 14.47 18.09
C VAL A 282 20.65 15.27 18.52
N ARG A 283 21.71 15.15 17.71
CA ARG A 283 22.98 15.86 17.90
C ARG A 283 23.66 16.08 16.57
N PHE A 284 24.53 17.08 16.49
CA PHE A 284 25.43 17.22 15.36
C PHE A 284 26.33 15.99 15.25
N ARG A 285 26.48 15.47 14.04
CA ARG A 285 27.46 14.46 13.73
C ARG A 285 28.84 15.10 13.89
N GLN A 286 29.65 14.55 14.78
CA GLN A 286 31.03 15.00 14.90
C GLN A 286 31.73 14.67 13.58
N SER A 287 32.31 15.70 12.93
CA SER A 287 33.19 15.47 11.80
C SER A 287 34.29 14.53 12.28
N GLN A 288 34.41 13.36 11.65
CA GLN A 288 35.63 12.57 11.77
C GLN A 288 36.75 13.48 11.26
N ASN A 289 37.52 14.06 12.18
CA ASN A 289 38.71 14.80 11.82
C ASN A 289 39.56 13.86 10.96
N ALA A 290 39.90 14.33 9.77
CA ALA A 290 40.92 13.75 8.92
C ALA A 290 42.15 13.42 9.79
N VAL A 291 42.56 12.15 9.75
CA VAL A 291 43.92 11.75 10.06
C VAL A 291 44.72 11.87 8.77
#